data_AF-A0A3D4FZ49-F1
#
_entry.id   AF-A0A3D4FZ49-F1
#
_cell.length_a   1.000
_cell.length_b   1.000
_cell.length_c   1.000
_cell.angle_alpha   90.00
_cell.angle_beta   90.00
_cell.angle_gamma   90.00
#
_symmetry.space_group_name_H-M   'P 1'
#
loop_
_entity.id
_entity.type
_entity.pdbx_description
1 polymer ?
#
loop_
_entity_poly.entity_id
_entity_poly.type
_entity_poly.pdbx_seq_one_letter_code
_entity_poly.pdbx_strand_id
1 'polypeptide(L)'
;MRSAKQRLRTVLTAAERQSLFRAMVSDVLAAIGQSTGLGGLAIVTHDPSVRSLARHADARFIQCDLDQGQSLAVATAAKTLEAEGVTRMVTIPSDVPLLTGPEIDSLCSTLEHKRTMSLAPNRDGTGTNSIACSLPCAIPLSFGESSLTKHLTAARNRGLETRVVRLPGLSLDLDVRSDLVEFLKHDVSTASRTFLLDSGIAHRVCGMPHLDSLREMTATDH
;
A
#
# COMPACT_ATOMS: atom_id res chain seq x y z
N MET A 1 1.00 17.02 9.39
CA MET A 1 1.19 16.57 7.99
C MET A 1 2.67 16.49 7.58
N ARG A 2 3.49 15.79 8.36
CA ARG A 2 4.86 15.37 8.01
C ARG A 2 4.83 13.88 8.36
N SER A 3 4.93 12.88 7.49
CA SER A 3 5.80 12.71 6.33
C SER A 3 5.41 11.40 5.63
N ALA A 4 4.66 11.51 4.54
CA ALA A 4 4.66 10.53 3.46
C ALA A 4 5.36 11.21 2.29
N LYS A 5 6.28 10.54 1.60
CA LYS A 5 6.94 11.05 0.37
C LYS A 5 7.94 12.21 0.54
N GLN A 6 8.66 12.32 1.66
CA GLN A 6 9.72 13.32 1.81
C GLN A 6 10.82 13.19 0.74
N ARG A 7 11.03 11.99 0.20
CA ARG A 7 12.02 11.71 -0.84
C ARG A 7 11.56 12.14 -2.25
N LEU A 8 10.26 12.35 -2.46
CA LEU A 8 9.71 12.96 -3.69
C LEU A 8 9.72 14.50 -3.65
N ARG A 9 10.17 15.14 -2.56
CA ARG A 9 10.22 16.62 -2.45
C ARG A 9 11.10 17.28 -3.51
N THR A 10 12.08 16.56 -4.05
CA THR A 10 12.97 17.05 -5.10
C THR A 10 12.31 17.08 -6.48
N VAL A 11 11.15 16.44 -6.64
CA VAL A 11 10.49 16.23 -7.94
C VAL A 11 9.05 16.77 -7.97
N LEU A 12 8.38 16.74 -6.82
CA LEU A 12 6.98 17.12 -6.66
C LEU A 12 6.82 18.24 -5.64
N THR A 13 5.95 19.20 -5.95
CA THR A 13 5.48 20.22 -5.01
C THR A 13 4.64 19.59 -3.89
N ALA A 14 4.36 20.37 -2.82
CA ALA A 14 3.52 19.88 -1.73
C ALA A 14 2.09 19.53 -2.19
N ALA A 15 1.51 20.35 -3.06
CA ALA A 15 0.19 20.11 -3.63
C ALA A 15 0.16 18.84 -4.49
N GLU A 16 1.16 18.65 -5.38
CA GLU A 16 1.24 17.45 -6.22
C GLU A 16 1.42 16.18 -5.40
N ARG A 17 2.23 16.21 -4.32
CA ARG A 17 2.37 15.04 -3.43
C ARG A 17 1.04 14.70 -2.76
N GLN A 18 0.27 15.70 -2.35
CA GLN A 18 -1.04 15.47 -1.72
C GLN A 18 -2.06 14.92 -2.73
N SER A 19 -2.12 15.48 -3.94
CA SER A 19 -3.02 14.98 -4.99
C SER A 19 -2.66 13.56 -5.41
N LEU A 20 -1.37 13.26 -5.60
CA LEU A 20 -0.91 11.90 -5.88
C LEU A 20 -1.25 10.95 -4.74
N PHE A 21 -1.08 11.36 -3.48
CA PHE A 21 -1.47 10.56 -2.33
C PHE A 21 -2.96 10.21 -2.32
N ARG A 22 -3.84 11.19 -2.59
CA ARG A 22 -5.27 10.95 -2.70
C ARG A 22 -5.62 10.00 -3.84
N ALA A 23 -4.95 10.13 -4.98
CA ALA A 23 -5.13 9.24 -6.12
C ALA A 23 -4.77 7.78 -5.76
N MET A 24 -3.62 7.57 -5.11
CA MET A 24 -3.20 6.24 -4.66
C MET A 24 -4.13 5.63 -3.62
N VAL A 25 -4.60 6.44 -2.65
CA VAL A 25 -5.61 5.99 -1.69
C VAL A 25 -6.90 5.57 -2.40
N SER A 26 -7.31 6.30 -3.43
CA SER A 26 -8.48 5.92 -4.23
C SER A 26 -8.27 4.57 -4.94
N ASP A 27 -7.09 4.33 -5.50
CA ASP A 27 -6.75 3.06 -6.15
C ASP A 27 -6.75 1.89 -5.15
N VAL A 28 -6.14 2.09 -3.97
CA VAL A 28 -6.11 1.08 -2.90
C VAL A 28 -7.51 0.78 -2.37
N LEU A 29 -8.36 1.79 -2.16
CA LEU A 29 -9.75 1.60 -1.74
C LEU A 29 -10.57 0.87 -2.80
N ALA A 30 -10.34 1.14 -4.09
CA ALA A 30 -10.98 0.42 -5.18
C ALA A 30 -10.56 -1.05 -5.19
N ALA A 31 -9.28 -1.35 -5.01
CA ALA A 31 -8.77 -2.72 -4.90
C ALA A 31 -9.36 -3.46 -3.69
N ILE A 32 -9.45 -2.81 -2.53
CA ILE A 32 -10.11 -3.35 -1.33
C ILE A 32 -11.58 -3.66 -1.61
N GLY A 33 -12.30 -2.78 -2.32
CA GLY A 33 -13.70 -2.99 -2.69
C GLY A 33 -13.93 -4.15 -3.69
N GLN A 34 -12.88 -4.58 -4.39
CA GLN A 34 -12.92 -5.73 -5.31
C GLN A 34 -12.52 -7.06 -4.63
N SER A 35 -11.92 -7.00 -3.44
CA SER A 35 -11.54 -8.17 -2.66
C SER A 35 -12.77 -8.86 -2.06
N THR A 36 -12.75 -10.18 -2.06
CA THR A 36 -13.81 -11.02 -1.48
C THR A 36 -13.41 -11.69 -0.17
N GLY A 37 -12.11 -11.70 0.15
CA GLY A 37 -11.55 -12.33 1.34
C GLY A 37 -11.58 -11.48 2.62
N LEU A 38 -11.93 -10.19 2.51
CA LEU A 38 -11.96 -9.27 3.65
C LEU A 38 -13.33 -9.23 4.35
N GLY A 39 -13.33 -9.38 5.67
CA GLY A 39 -14.54 -9.25 6.51
C GLY A 39 -14.84 -7.83 6.98
N GLY A 40 -13.99 -6.86 6.67
CA GLY A 40 -14.17 -5.46 7.05
C GLY A 40 -12.91 -4.62 6.83
N LEU A 41 -13.06 -3.29 6.90
CA LEU A 41 -11.99 -2.33 6.67
C LEU A 41 -11.78 -1.45 7.91
N ALA A 42 -10.54 -1.35 8.36
CA ALA A 42 -10.09 -0.38 9.35
C ALA A 42 -9.02 0.53 8.75
N ILE A 43 -9.19 1.84 8.90
CA ILE A 43 -8.29 2.86 8.37
C ILE A 43 -7.65 3.61 9.54
N VAL A 44 -6.33 3.71 9.52
CA VAL A 44 -5.55 4.58 10.41
C VAL A 44 -5.01 5.75 9.60
N THR A 45 -5.47 6.96 9.88
CA THR A 45 -5.06 8.16 9.12
C THR A 45 -5.23 9.43 9.95
N HIS A 46 -4.37 10.42 9.72
CA HIS A 46 -4.55 11.82 10.17
C HIS A 46 -5.03 12.73 9.05
N ASP A 47 -5.04 12.26 7.79
CA ASP A 47 -5.46 13.08 6.67
C ASP A 47 -6.99 13.04 6.51
N PRO A 48 -7.71 14.15 6.72
CA PRO A 48 -9.16 14.20 6.64
C PRO A 48 -9.69 13.87 5.23
N SER A 49 -8.87 14.03 4.19
CA SER A 49 -9.27 13.67 2.83
C SER A 49 -9.43 12.17 2.62
N VAL A 50 -8.70 11.34 3.37
CA VAL A 50 -8.88 9.88 3.35
C VAL A 50 -10.27 9.50 3.85
N ARG A 51 -10.79 10.21 4.86
CA ARG A 51 -12.17 10.01 5.34
C ARG A 51 -13.20 10.32 4.27
N SER A 52 -12.98 11.39 3.50
CA SER A 52 -13.86 11.75 2.38
C SER A 52 -13.81 10.71 1.26
N LEU A 53 -12.62 10.15 0.97
CA LEU A 53 -12.46 9.12 -0.07
C LEU A 53 -13.11 7.80 0.33
N ALA A 54 -12.96 7.40 1.60
CA ALA A 54 -13.54 6.18 2.15
C ALA A 54 -15.01 6.32 2.56
N ARG A 55 -15.71 7.41 2.21
CA ARG A 55 -17.11 7.65 2.64
C ARG A 55 -18.11 6.57 2.21
N HIS A 56 -17.82 5.91 1.09
CA HIS A 56 -18.65 4.82 0.55
C HIS A 56 -18.12 3.44 0.93
N ALA A 57 -16.93 3.37 1.53
CA ALA A 57 -16.46 2.16 2.16
C ALA A 57 -17.06 2.09 3.56
N ASP A 58 -17.52 0.91 3.98
CA ASP A 58 -17.91 0.66 5.37
C ASP A 58 -16.65 0.55 6.25
N ALA A 59 -15.91 1.67 6.32
CA ALA A 59 -14.60 1.76 6.90
C ALA A 59 -14.68 2.28 8.33
N ARG A 60 -14.07 1.54 9.25
CA ARG A 60 -13.88 1.97 10.64
C ARG A 60 -12.61 2.79 10.75
N PHE A 61 -12.64 3.90 11.47
CA PHE A 61 -11.47 4.76 11.64
C PHE A 61 -10.88 4.57 13.03
N ILE A 62 -9.65 4.06 13.09
CA ILE A 62 -8.93 3.87 14.34
C ILE A 62 -8.03 5.08 14.57
N GLN A 63 -8.21 5.73 15.72
CA GLN A 63 -7.35 6.82 16.13
C GLN A 63 -6.03 6.27 16.65
N CYS A 64 -4.92 6.77 16.09
CA CYS A 64 -3.58 6.46 16.56
C CYS A 64 -2.70 7.71 16.47
N ASP A 65 -1.68 7.78 17.31
CA ASP A 65 -0.61 8.76 17.15
C ASP A 65 0.33 8.31 16.02
N LEU A 66 0.08 8.79 14.79
CA LEU A 66 0.90 8.48 13.62
C LEU A 66 2.29 9.12 13.69
N ASP A 67 2.50 10.13 14.53
CA ASP A 67 3.81 10.79 14.67
C ASP A 67 4.84 9.85 15.34
N GLN A 68 4.37 8.78 15.99
CA GLN A 68 5.21 7.71 16.55
C GLN A 68 5.57 6.62 15.51
N GLY A 69 5.13 6.76 14.26
CA GLY A 69 5.54 5.94 13.12
C GLY A 69 4.62 4.76 12.80
N GLN A 70 4.78 4.22 11.59
CA GLN A 70 3.94 3.17 11.01
C GLN A 70 3.84 1.92 11.88
N SER A 71 4.96 1.47 12.46
CA SER A 71 4.98 0.24 13.27
C SER A 71 4.07 0.34 14.48
N LEU A 72 4.08 1.49 15.18
CA LEU A 72 3.18 1.70 16.32
C LEU A 72 1.73 1.85 15.86
N ALA A 73 1.50 2.55 14.75
CA ALA A 73 0.17 2.70 14.18
C ALA A 73 -0.52 1.36 13.91
N VAL A 74 0.19 0.45 13.24
CA VAL A 74 -0.30 -0.90 12.95
C VAL A 74 -0.46 -1.72 14.24
N ALA A 75 0.48 -1.62 15.18
CA ALA A 75 0.38 -2.34 16.45
C ALA A 75 -0.82 -1.88 17.30
N THR A 76 -1.13 -0.58 17.32
CA THR A 76 -2.33 -0.05 17.99
C THR A 76 -3.59 -0.54 17.30
N ALA A 77 -3.66 -0.48 15.96
CA ALA A 77 -4.80 -1.01 15.22
C ALA A 77 -5.02 -2.51 15.48
N ALA A 78 -3.95 -3.31 15.51
CA ALA A 78 -4.02 -4.73 15.81
C ALA A 78 -4.63 -5.00 17.20
N LYS A 79 -4.22 -4.25 18.23
CA LYS A 79 -4.78 -4.36 19.58
C LYS A 79 -6.24 -3.94 19.65
N THR A 80 -6.63 -2.88 18.94
CA THR A 80 -8.04 -2.45 18.86
C THR A 80 -8.89 -3.54 18.20
N LEU A 81 -8.45 -4.09 17.07
CA LEU A 81 -9.16 -5.17 16.38
C LEU A 81 -9.25 -6.44 17.24
N GLU A 82 -8.18 -6.79 17.96
CA GLU A 82 -8.19 -7.91 18.90
C GLU A 82 -9.23 -7.72 20.02
N ALA A 83 -9.29 -6.53 20.62
CA ALA A 83 -10.26 -6.21 21.67
C ALA A 83 -11.72 -6.27 21.18
N GLU A 84 -11.93 -6.09 19.87
CA GLU A 84 -13.23 -6.21 19.21
C GLU A 84 -13.55 -7.65 18.75
N GLY A 85 -12.69 -8.62 19.06
CA GLY A 85 -12.89 -10.02 18.73
C GLY A 85 -12.49 -10.42 17.31
N VAL A 86 -11.80 -9.53 16.57
CA VAL A 86 -11.23 -9.87 15.26
C VAL A 86 -10.09 -10.87 15.46
N THR A 87 -10.11 -11.95 14.69
CA THR A 87 -9.16 -13.08 14.86
C THR A 87 -8.01 -13.06 13.88
N ARG A 88 -8.11 -12.27 12.81
CA ARG A 88 -7.15 -12.18 11.71
C ARG A 88 -7.13 -10.78 11.13
N MET A 89 -5.98 -10.32 10.69
CA MET A 89 -5.86 -9.04 10.00
C MET A 89 -4.89 -9.11 8.83
N VAL A 90 -5.04 -8.17 7.91
CA VAL A 90 -4.10 -7.89 6.81
C VAL A 90 -3.79 -6.40 6.83
N THR A 91 -2.51 -6.04 6.74
CA THR A 91 -2.07 -4.64 6.71
C THR A 91 -1.87 -4.20 5.27
N ILE A 92 -2.56 -3.16 4.80
CA ILE A 92 -2.40 -2.67 3.42
C ILE A 92 -1.86 -1.23 3.47
N PRO A 93 -0.71 -0.94 2.84
CA PRO A 93 -0.19 0.41 2.77
C PRO A 93 -1.01 1.25 1.76
N SER A 94 -1.03 2.57 1.92
CA SER A 94 -1.87 3.47 1.12
C SER A 94 -1.23 3.92 -0.20
N ASP A 95 0.00 3.50 -0.48
CA ASP A 95 0.87 4.00 -1.53
C ASP A 95 1.30 2.94 -2.54
N VAL A 96 0.50 1.88 -2.66
CA VAL A 96 0.65 0.77 -3.61
C VAL A 96 -0.47 0.80 -4.67
N PRO A 97 -0.47 1.77 -5.60
CA PRO A 97 -1.57 1.96 -6.55
C PRO A 97 -1.73 0.84 -7.59
N LEU A 98 -0.82 -0.14 -7.64
CA LEU A 98 -0.94 -1.34 -8.46
C LEU A 98 -1.65 -2.49 -7.75
N LEU A 99 -1.99 -2.35 -6.46
CA LEU A 99 -2.67 -3.37 -5.69
C LEU A 99 -3.98 -3.79 -6.37
N THR A 100 -4.25 -5.09 -6.38
CA THR A 100 -5.49 -5.64 -6.91
C THR A 100 -6.28 -6.43 -5.84
N GLY A 101 -7.60 -6.52 -6.01
CA GLY A 101 -8.46 -7.37 -5.15
C GLY A 101 -7.97 -8.82 -5.07
N PRO A 102 -7.64 -9.49 -6.20
CA PRO A 102 -7.09 -10.85 -6.18
C PRO A 102 -5.77 -11.00 -5.39
N GLU A 103 -4.90 -10.00 -5.35
CA GLU A 103 -3.68 -10.05 -4.53
C GLU A 103 -4.00 -9.98 -3.03
N ILE A 104 -5.01 -9.18 -2.65
CA ILE A 104 -5.52 -9.14 -1.28
C ILE A 104 -6.09 -10.51 -0.90
N ASP A 105 -6.93 -11.08 -1.77
CA ASP A 105 -7.55 -12.40 -1.55
C ASP A 105 -6.50 -13.51 -1.44
N SER A 106 -5.46 -13.46 -2.27
CA SER A 106 -4.32 -14.37 -2.22
C SER A 106 -3.56 -14.26 -0.90
N LEU A 107 -3.48 -13.06 -0.30
CA LEU A 107 -2.83 -12.88 0.99
C LEU A 107 -3.75 -13.36 2.13
N CYS A 108 -5.06 -13.11 2.05
CA CYS A 108 -6.05 -13.59 3.02
C CYS A 108 -6.13 -15.12 3.07
N SER A 109 -6.08 -15.80 1.93
CA SER A 109 -6.16 -17.27 1.85
C SER A 109 -4.99 -17.98 2.51
N THR A 110 -3.87 -17.29 2.76
CA THR A 110 -2.74 -17.89 3.48
C THR A 110 -3.01 -18.12 4.98
N LEU A 111 -4.07 -17.53 5.53
CA LEU A 111 -4.40 -17.60 6.95
C LEU A 111 -5.30 -18.79 7.33
N GLU A 112 -5.27 -19.90 6.58
CA GLU A 112 -6.13 -21.07 6.81
C GLU A 112 -6.02 -21.67 8.23
N HIS A 113 -4.84 -21.62 8.86
CA HIS A 113 -4.58 -22.21 10.17
C HIS A 113 -4.30 -21.17 11.27
N LYS A 114 -4.49 -21.57 12.53
CA LYS A 114 -4.05 -20.76 13.68
C LYS A 114 -2.52 -20.71 13.70
N ARG A 115 -1.94 -19.55 14.05
CA ARG A 115 -0.48 -19.30 14.16
C ARG A 115 0.28 -19.24 12.84
N THR A 116 -0.39 -18.91 11.74
CA THR A 116 0.29 -18.55 10.48
C THR A 116 0.52 -17.05 10.37
N MET A 117 1.60 -16.68 9.70
CA MET A 117 1.91 -15.31 9.31
C MET A 117 2.42 -15.29 7.86
N SER A 118 1.87 -14.41 7.06
CA SER A 118 2.33 -14.18 5.69
C SER A 118 2.85 -12.78 5.52
N LEU A 119 3.99 -12.67 4.85
CA LEU A 119 4.72 -11.42 4.64
C LEU A 119 4.77 -11.15 3.15
N ALA A 120 4.24 -10.01 2.71
CA ALA A 120 4.43 -9.52 1.35
C ALA A 120 5.58 -8.50 1.35
N PRO A 121 6.72 -8.81 0.71
CA PRO A 121 7.87 -7.93 0.71
C PRO A 121 7.66 -6.73 -0.22
N ASN A 122 8.46 -5.68 -0.01
CA ASN A 122 8.63 -4.63 -1.01
C ASN A 122 9.41 -5.14 -2.24
N ARG A 123 9.49 -4.32 -3.29
CA ARG A 123 10.15 -4.69 -4.57
C ARG A 123 11.57 -5.21 -4.39
N ASP A 124 12.34 -4.57 -3.50
CA ASP A 124 13.76 -4.91 -3.27
C ASP A 124 13.94 -6.13 -2.34
N GLY A 125 12.86 -6.65 -1.75
CA GLY A 125 12.89 -7.85 -0.90
C GLY A 125 13.52 -7.64 0.48
N THR A 126 13.81 -6.41 0.87
CA THR A 126 14.43 -6.09 2.17
C THR A 126 13.40 -5.64 3.22
N GLY A 127 12.34 -4.99 2.74
CA GLY A 127 11.22 -4.49 3.53
C GLY A 127 10.00 -5.41 3.44
N THR A 128 9.00 -5.15 4.29
CA THR A 128 7.68 -5.77 4.27
C THR A 128 6.64 -4.69 4.00
N ASN A 129 5.90 -4.79 2.90
CA ASN A 129 4.81 -3.86 2.58
C ASN A 129 3.50 -4.29 3.24
N SER A 130 3.29 -5.60 3.39
CA SER A 130 2.07 -6.13 4.00
C SER A 130 2.32 -7.37 4.84
N ILE A 131 1.53 -7.50 5.90
CA ILE A 131 1.50 -8.66 6.79
C ILE A 131 0.06 -9.12 6.89
N ALA A 132 -0.15 -10.42 6.69
CA ALA A 132 -1.36 -11.12 7.10
C ALA A 132 -1.03 -12.00 8.30
N CYS A 133 -1.83 -11.94 9.37
CA CYS A 133 -1.59 -12.76 10.55
C CYS A 133 -2.86 -13.01 11.36
N SER A 134 -2.78 -14.02 12.23
CA SER A 134 -3.75 -14.20 13.33
C SER A 134 -3.54 -13.16 14.44
N LEU A 135 -4.63 -12.77 15.10
CA LEU A 135 -4.64 -11.97 16.32
C LEU A 135 -4.85 -12.86 17.57
N PRO A 136 -4.20 -12.56 18.72
CA PRO A 136 -3.14 -11.57 18.90
C PRO A 136 -1.92 -11.83 18.02
N CYS A 137 -1.27 -10.75 17.58
CA CYS A 137 -0.02 -10.83 16.84
C CYS A 137 1.03 -11.57 17.68
N ALA A 138 1.47 -12.72 17.18
CA ALA A 138 2.45 -13.53 17.90
C ALA A 138 3.85 -12.88 17.94
N ILE A 139 4.16 -11.94 17.04
CA ILE A 139 5.42 -11.18 17.05
C ILE A 139 5.16 -9.66 17.03
N PRO A 140 6.11 -8.85 17.52
CA PRO A 140 6.08 -7.40 17.27
C PRO A 140 6.13 -7.11 15.76
N LEU A 141 5.31 -6.14 15.33
CA LEU A 141 5.29 -5.66 13.96
C LEU A 141 6.27 -4.50 13.82
N SER A 142 7.19 -4.60 12.87
CA SER A 142 8.24 -3.62 12.63
C SER A 142 8.39 -3.39 11.12
N PHE A 143 7.96 -2.23 10.65
CA PHE A 143 8.05 -1.83 9.24
C PHE A 143 9.30 -0.98 8.98
N GLY A 144 9.71 -0.94 7.71
CA GLY A 144 10.89 -0.19 7.24
C GLY A 144 12.05 -1.11 6.84
N GLU A 145 13.27 -0.57 6.90
CA GLU A 145 14.45 -1.27 6.40
C GLU A 145 14.76 -2.56 7.19
N SER A 146 15.10 -3.62 6.45
CA SER A 146 15.34 -4.97 6.96
C SER A 146 14.16 -5.59 7.72
N SER A 147 12.95 -5.04 7.57
CA SER A 147 11.75 -5.53 8.27
C SER A 147 11.42 -6.98 7.93
N LEU A 148 11.66 -7.42 6.68
CA LEU A 148 11.41 -8.80 6.29
C LEU A 148 12.21 -9.78 7.14
N THR A 149 13.53 -9.57 7.24
CA THR A 149 14.43 -10.40 8.05
C THR A 149 14.07 -10.35 9.54
N LYS A 150 13.70 -9.18 10.07
CA LYS A 150 13.25 -9.02 11.46
C LYS A 150 12.01 -9.85 11.74
N HIS A 151 11.00 -9.79 10.87
CA HIS A 151 9.77 -10.58 11.01
C HIS A 151 10.03 -12.08 10.92
N LEU A 152 10.78 -12.53 9.90
CA LEU A 152 11.13 -13.94 9.73
C LEU A 152 11.89 -14.50 10.94
N THR A 153 12.86 -13.74 11.47
CA THR A 153 13.63 -14.14 12.64
C THR A 153 12.74 -14.24 13.89
N ALA A 154 11.91 -13.22 14.14
CA ALA A 154 11.01 -13.20 15.30
C ALA A 154 9.97 -14.32 15.24
N ALA A 155 9.48 -14.64 14.04
CA ALA A 155 8.49 -15.68 13.82
C ALA A 155 9.09 -17.08 14.01
N ARG A 156 10.28 -17.32 13.44
CA ARG A 156 11.05 -18.56 13.66
C ARG A 156 11.32 -18.82 15.14
N ASN A 157 11.73 -17.78 15.88
CA ASN A 157 12.00 -17.90 17.31
C ASN A 157 10.75 -18.23 18.15
N ARG A 158 9.54 -18.09 17.57
CA ARG A 158 8.25 -18.44 18.20
C ARG A 158 7.58 -19.67 17.58
N GLY A 159 8.28 -20.39 16.70
CA GLY A 159 7.75 -21.57 16.01
C GLY A 159 6.51 -21.27 15.18
N LEU A 160 6.42 -20.06 14.59
CA LEU A 160 5.33 -19.70 13.69
C LEU A 160 5.64 -20.19 12.28
N GLU A 161 4.62 -20.75 11.62
CA GLU A 161 4.70 -21.00 10.19
C GLU A 161 4.64 -19.66 9.46
N THR A 162 5.68 -19.35 8.69
CA THR A 162 5.75 -18.13 7.88
C THR A 162 5.73 -18.44 6.39
N ARG A 163 5.01 -17.61 5.63
CA ARG A 163 5.03 -17.64 4.17
C ARG A 163 5.45 -16.26 3.65
N VAL A 164 6.36 -16.25 2.68
CA VAL A 164 6.69 -15.02 1.94
C VAL A 164 5.91 -15.06 0.64
N VAL A 165 4.99 -14.10 0.45
CA VAL A 165 4.09 -14.06 -0.70
C VAL A 165 4.49 -12.88 -1.58
N ARG A 166 4.95 -13.16 -2.80
CA ARG A 166 5.35 -12.10 -3.74
C ARG A 166 4.14 -11.66 -4.55
N LEU A 167 3.68 -10.44 -4.28
CA LEU A 167 2.51 -9.82 -4.90
C LEU A 167 2.98 -8.57 -5.65
N PRO A 168 3.10 -8.62 -7.00
CA PRO A 168 3.68 -7.54 -7.79
C PRO A 168 3.08 -6.16 -7.51
N GLY A 169 1.76 -6.06 -7.43
CA GLY A 169 1.05 -4.81 -7.20
C GLY A 169 1.27 -4.25 -5.80
N LEU A 170 1.33 -5.13 -4.79
CA LEU A 170 1.60 -4.76 -3.40
C LEU A 170 3.09 -4.47 -3.13
N SER A 171 3.99 -4.95 -4.00
CA SER A 171 5.43 -4.80 -3.84
C SER A 171 5.97 -3.41 -4.24
N LEU A 172 5.21 -2.65 -5.04
CA LEU A 172 5.63 -1.34 -5.55
C LEU A 172 4.93 -0.19 -4.82
N ASP A 173 5.58 0.31 -3.77
CA ASP A 173 5.25 1.56 -3.09
C ASP A 173 5.91 2.78 -3.79
N LEU A 174 5.17 3.90 -3.90
CA LEU A 174 5.63 5.10 -4.63
C LEU A 174 6.30 6.13 -3.72
N ASP A 175 7.56 5.86 -3.39
CA ASP A 175 8.32 6.60 -2.37
C ASP A 175 9.42 7.50 -2.94
N VAL A 176 10.02 7.10 -4.07
CA VAL A 176 11.09 7.85 -4.76
C VAL A 176 10.83 8.00 -6.26
N ARG A 177 11.64 8.83 -6.93
CA ARG A 177 11.51 9.10 -8.37
C ARG A 177 11.54 7.81 -9.20
N SER A 178 12.42 6.87 -8.88
CA SER A 178 12.54 5.61 -9.61
C SER A 178 11.27 4.77 -9.54
N ASP A 179 10.51 4.84 -8.44
CA ASP A 179 9.27 4.09 -8.30
C ASP A 179 8.17 4.68 -9.18
N LEU A 180 8.13 6.02 -9.32
CA LEU A 180 7.22 6.68 -10.28
C LEU A 180 7.54 6.26 -11.71
N VAL A 181 8.83 6.23 -12.09
CA VAL A 181 9.27 5.78 -13.42
C VAL A 181 8.86 4.33 -13.65
N GLU A 182 9.08 3.45 -12.66
CA GLU A 182 8.71 2.05 -12.74
C GLU A 182 7.20 1.88 -12.87
N PHE A 183 6.42 2.55 -12.02
CA PHE A 183 4.96 2.55 -12.05
C PHE A 183 4.39 2.97 -13.41
N LEU A 184 4.98 4.00 -14.04
CA LEU A 184 4.53 4.50 -15.34
C LEU A 184 4.74 3.51 -16.49
N LYS A 185 5.59 2.48 -16.33
CA LYS A 185 5.73 1.40 -17.32
C LYS A 185 4.53 0.46 -17.35
N HIS A 186 3.73 0.42 -16.29
CA HIS A 186 2.53 -0.40 -16.24
C HIS A 186 1.38 0.31 -16.98
N ASP A 187 0.81 -0.35 -17.98
CA ASP A 187 -0.36 0.16 -18.69
C ASP A 187 -1.65 -0.27 -17.97
N VAL A 188 -1.95 0.46 -16.89
CA VAL A 188 -3.09 0.21 -16.00
C VAL A 188 -4.02 1.42 -15.92
N SER A 189 -5.31 1.19 -15.81
CA SER A 189 -6.29 2.25 -15.58
C SER A 189 -6.42 2.50 -14.08
N THR A 190 -5.60 3.41 -13.55
CA THR A 190 -5.62 3.84 -12.14
C THR A 190 -5.74 5.36 -12.04
N ALA A 191 -6.34 5.85 -10.95
CA ALA A 191 -6.41 7.27 -10.64
C ALA A 191 -5.00 7.87 -10.50
N SER A 192 -4.06 7.13 -9.91
CA SER A 192 -2.67 7.57 -9.76
C SER A 192 -1.99 7.75 -11.11
N ARG A 193 -2.14 6.80 -12.04
CA ARG A 193 -1.52 6.92 -13.37
C ARG A 193 -2.14 8.05 -14.17
N THR A 194 -3.47 8.15 -14.15
CA THR A 194 -4.21 9.26 -14.79
C THR A 194 -3.72 10.60 -14.26
N PHE A 195 -3.63 10.76 -12.94
CA PHE A 195 -3.12 11.99 -12.33
C PHE A 195 -1.69 12.32 -12.77
N LEU A 196 -0.76 11.35 -12.75
CA LEU A 196 0.63 11.57 -13.14
C LEU A 196 0.77 12.04 -14.59
N LEU A 197 -0.09 11.51 -15.47
CA LEU A 197 -0.15 11.85 -16.89
C LEU A 197 -0.74 13.25 -17.10
N ASP A 198 -1.93 13.51 -16.56
CA ASP A 198 -2.67 14.76 -16.76
C ASP A 198 -1.98 15.98 -16.13
N SER A 199 -1.26 15.78 -15.03
CA SER A 199 -0.55 16.86 -14.34
C SER A 199 0.80 17.20 -14.96
N GLY A 200 1.21 16.50 -16.03
CA GLY A 200 2.54 16.62 -16.65
C GLY A 200 3.70 16.11 -15.80
N ILE A 201 3.44 15.44 -14.67
CA ILE A 201 4.49 14.88 -13.81
C ILE A 201 5.23 13.77 -14.54
N ALA A 202 4.51 12.90 -15.26
CA ALA A 202 5.09 11.80 -16.03
C ALA A 202 6.16 12.31 -17.01
N HIS A 203 5.89 13.42 -17.70
CA HIS A 203 6.86 14.08 -18.58
C HIS A 203 8.11 14.53 -17.81
N ARG A 204 7.95 15.21 -16.67
CA ARG A 204 9.09 15.70 -15.85
C ARG A 204 9.93 14.56 -15.26
N VAL A 205 9.29 13.45 -14.92
CA VAL A 205 9.92 12.32 -14.24
C VAL A 205 10.61 11.37 -15.21
N CYS A 206 10.00 11.08 -16.35
CA CYS A 206 10.49 10.12 -17.33
C CYS A 206 11.22 10.76 -18.53
N GLY A 207 11.09 12.08 -18.72
CA GLY A 207 11.51 12.72 -19.97
C GLY A 207 10.68 12.27 -21.18
N MET A 208 9.47 11.73 -20.95
CA MET A 208 8.55 11.29 -22.02
C MET A 208 7.83 12.51 -22.61
N PRO A 209 7.66 12.62 -23.94
CA PRO A 209 6.94 13.72 -24.58
C PRO A 209 5.45 13.76 -24.18
N HIS A 210 4.77 14.90 -24.41
CA HIS A 210 3.36 15.15 -24.04
C HIS A 210 2.43 14.06 -24.61
N LEU A 211 1.36 13.71 -23.90
CA LEU A 211 0.37 12.70 -24.33
C LEU A 211 -0.28 13.01 -25.68
N ASP A 212 -0.36 14.29 -26.06
CA ASP A 212 -0.81 14.70 -27.39
C ASP A 212 0.12 14.19 -28.51
N SER A 213 1.42 14.07 -28.23
CA SER A 213 2.41 13.51 -29.17
C SER A 213 2.31 11.99 -29.33
N LEU A 214 1.81 11.27 -28.32
CA LEU A 214 1.60 9.81 -28.40
C LEU A 214 0.33 9.45 -29.19
N ARG A 215 -0.68 10.31 -29.19
CA ARG A 215 -1.86 10.17 -30.06
C ARG A 215 -1.56 10.51 -31.53
N GLU A 216 -0.67 11.45 -31.80
CA GLU A 216 -0.25 11.76 -33.17
C GLU A 216 0.64 10.66 -33.79
N MET A 217 1.49 10.00 -33.00
CA MET A 217 2.33 8.89 -33.48
C MET A 217 1.57 7.60 -33.82
N THR A 218 0.37 7.40 -33.28
CA THR A 218 -0.48 6.24 -33.63
C THR A 218 -1.40 6.52 -34.82
N ALA A 219 -1.50 7.77 -35.27
CA ALA A 219 -2.33 8.17 -36.40
C ALA A 219 -1.58 8.24 -37.75
N THR A 220 -0.26 7.99 -37.77
CA THR A 220 0.56 8.12 -39.00
C THR A 220 0.92 6.77 -39.65
N ASP A 221 0.42 5.66 -39.12
CA ASP A 221 0.56 4.33 -39.74
C ASP A 221 -0.80 3.85 -40.31
N HIS A 222 -1.28 4.52 -41.35
CA HIS A 222 -2.26 3.99 -42.31
C HIS A 222 -2.04 4.61 -43.71
#